data_AF-A0AAJ7S490-F1
#
_entry.id   AF-A0AAJ7S490-F1
#
_cell.length_a   1.000
_cell.length_b   1.000
_cell.length_c   1.000
_cell.angle_alpha   90.00
_cell.angle_beta   90.00
_cell.angle_gamma   90.00
#
_symmetry.space_group_name_H-M   'P 1'
#
loop_
_entity.id
_entity.type
_entity.pdbx_description
1 polymer ?
#
loop_
_entity_poly.entity_id
_entity_poly.type
_entity_poly.pdbx_seq_one_letter_code
_entity_poly.pdbx_strand_id
1 'polypeptide(L)'
;MDFVTFEKRYLRATKRFSHWAGIWPDQNKCEKCIAWIFIYIEMVSITVVQITKIVHLKTVNAFLDDLPLLAASILLFIKHGNYILNAAEFKSLLMGMYQDWAVNRSDHEIAIMTKYANRGALLTMFYLGEIEETIARAS
;
A
#
# COMPACT_ATOMS: atom_id res chain seq x y z
N MET A 1 -0.59 -0.73 -26.43
CA MET A 1 0.56 -0.16 -25.67
C MET A 1 1.30 -1.31 -25.00
N ASP A 2 2.63 -1.29 -24.93
CA ASP A 2 3.40 -2.35 -24.26
C ASP A 2 3.32 -2.23 -22.72
N PHE A 3 3.57 -3.34 -22.02
CA PHE A 3 3.46 -3.42 -20.56
C PHE A 3 4.40 -2.45 -19.84
N VAL A 4 5.63 -2.29 -20.33
CA VAL A 4 6.63 -1.43 -19.70
C VAL A 4 6.19 0.03 -19.78
N THR A 5 5.67 0.47 -20.93
CA THR A 5 5.12 1.83 -21.07
C THR A 5 3.87 2.03 -20.21
N PHE A 6 2.96 1.05 -20.14
CA PHE A 6 1.78 1.10 -19.26
C PHE A 6 2.16 1.30 -17.81
N GLU A 7 3.04 0.41 -17.31
CA GLU A 7 3.48 0.39 -15.93
C GLU A 7 4.19 1.70 -15.56
N LYS A 8 5.13 2.15 -16.40
CA LYS A 8 5.89 3.39 -16.17
C LYS A 8 5.00 4.63 -16.16
N ARG A 9 3.94 4.65 -16.97
CA ARG A 9 3.05 5.81 -17.10
C ARG A 9 2.04 5.90 -15.96
N TYR A 10 1.42 4.78 -15.60
CA TYR A 10 0.26 4.81 -14.69
C TYR A 10 0.51 4.14 -13.34
N LEU A 11 1.40 3.13 -13.29
CA LEU A 11 1.63 2.34 -12.08
C LEU A 11 2.96 2.66 -11.39
N ARG A 12 3.74 3.64 -11.86
CA ARG A 12 5.08 3.95 -11.32
C ARG A 12 5.08 4.18 -9.81
N ALA A 13 4.15 5.00 -9.32
CA ALA A 13 4.03 5.30 -7.89
C ALA A 13 3.55 4.06 -7.11
N THR A 14 2.53 3.39 -7.62
CA THR A 14 1.96 2.17 -7.02
C THR A 14 2.99 1.05 -6.93
N LYS A 15 3.77 0.84 -7.99
CA LYS A 15 4.87 -0.12 -8.03
C LYS A 15 5.90 0.19 -6.97
N ARG A 16 6.34 1.44 -6.84
CA ARG A 16 7.32 1.83 -5.81
C ARG A 16 6.81 1.52 -4.42
N PHE A 17 5.58 1.94 -4.10
CA PHE A 17 4.95 1.69 -2.81
C PHE A 17 4.77 0.19 -2.52
N SER A 18 4.19 -0.56 -3.46
CA SER A 18 3.99 -2.01 -3.31
C SER A 18 5.30 -2.79 -3.24
N HIS A 19 6.37 -2.29 -3.86
CA HIS A 19 7.71 -2.89 -3.76
C HIS A 19 8.31 -2.70 -2.37
N TRP A 20 8.19 -1.49 -1.79
CA TRP A 20 8.59 -1.24 -0.41
C TRP A 20 7.76 -2.05 0.58
N ALA A 21 6.48 -2.27 0.28
CA ALA A 21 5.59 -3.09 1.08
C ALA A 21 5.84 -4.62 0.95
N GLY A 22 6.69 -5.05 0.01
CA GLY A 22 6.90 -6.47 -0.30
C GLY A 22 5.71 -7.16 -0.98
N ILE A 23 4.77 -6.40 -1.54
CA ILE A 23 3.52 -6.89 -2.13
C ILE A 23 3.65 -7.10 -3.65
N TRP A 24 4.58 -6.40 -4.30
CA TRP A 24 4.68 -6.43 -5.76
C TRP A 24 4.89 -7.86 -6.29
N PRO A 25 4.11 -8.32 -7.28
CA PRO A 25 4.09 -9.74 -7.68
C PRO A 25 5.45 -10.25 -8.15
N ASP A 26 6.16 -9.50 -9.00
CA ASP A 26 7.40 -9.93 -9.65
C ASP A 26 8.68 -9.50 -8.88
N GLN A 27 8.57 -9.19 -7.59
CA GLN A 27 9.69 -8.87 -6.71
C GLN A 27 10.40 -10.14 -6.19
N ASN A 28 11.72 -10.03 -5.91
CA ASN A 28 12.50 -11.16 -5.41
C ASN A 28 12.01 -11.64 -4.04
N LYS A 29 12.05 -12.96 -3.81
CA LYS A 29 11.57 -13.59 -2.56
C LYS A 29 12.32 -13.05 -1.34
N CYS A 30 13.63 -12.84 -1.44
CA CYS A 30 14.43 -12.29 -0.35
C CYS A 30 14.02 -10.84 -0.02
N GLU A 31 13.81 -10.00 -1.04
CA GLU A 31 13.38 -8.61 -0.86
C GLU A 31 12.00 -8.53 -0.21
N LYS A 32 11.07 -9.41 -0.63
CA LYS A 32 9.75 -9.52 0.02
C LYS A 32 9.88 -9.91 1.48
N CYS A 33 10.69 -10.92 1.79
CA CYS A 33 10.92 -11.38 3.15
C CYS A 33 11.46 -10.24 4.04
N ILE A 34 12.47 -9.51 3.55
CA ILE A 34 13.05 -8.37 4.26
C ILE A 34 12.00 -7.29 4.50
N ALA A 35 11.25 -6.90 3.46
CA ALA A 35 10.19 -5.91 3.56
C ALA A 35 9.11 -6.31 4.58
N TRP A 36 8.66 -7.57 4.56
CA TRP A 36 7.68 -8.09 5.51
C TRP A 36 8.21 -8.04 6.94
N ILE A 37 9.46 -8.46 7.17
CA ILE A 37 10.09 -8.40 8.50
C ILE A 37 10.06 -6.97 9.03
N PHE A 38 10.50 -5.98 8.23
CA PHE A 38 10.47 -4.57 8.64
C PHE A 38 9.05 -4.08 8.95
N ILE A 39 8.08 -4.38 8.10
CA ILE A 39 6.68 -3.99 8.28
C ILE A 39 6.09 -4.60 9.54
N TYR A 40 6.33 -5.88 9.81
CA TYR A 40 5.82 -6.54 11.00
C TYR A 40 6.51 -6.05 12.28
N ILE A 41 7.82 -5.78 12.26
CA ILE A 41 8.54 -5.16 13.39
C ILE A 41 7.92 -3.80 13.72
N GLU A 42 7.72 -2.95 12.71
CA GLU A 42 7.13 -1.62 12.89
C GLU A 42 5.70 -1.72 13.45
N MET A 43 4.84 -2.56 12.86
CA MET A 43 3.46 -2.72 13.31
C MET A 43 3.36 -3.28 14.74
N VAL A 44 4.23 -4.24 15.10
CA VAL A 44 4.29 -4.78 16.47
C VAL A 44 4.77 -3.71 17.45
N SER A 45 5.80 -2.93 17.09
CA SER A 45 6.32 -1.84 17.90
C SER A 45 5.23 -0.81 18.24
N ILE A 46 4.50 -0.33 17.22
CA ILE A 46 3.38 0.61 17.38
C ILE A 46 2.32 0.03 18.33
N THR A 47 1.96 -1.24 18.14
CA THR A 47 0.94 -1.91 18.97
C THR A 47 1.38 -2.05 20.42
N VAL A 48 2.64 -2.39 20.67
CA VAL A 48 3.21 -2.51 22.04
C VAL A 48 3.18 -1.17 22.77
N VAL A 49 3.54 -0.07 22.10
CA VAL A 49 3.50 1.28 22.69
C VAL A 49 2.07 1.65 23.09
N GLN A 50 1.09 1.41 22.21
CA GLN A 50 -0.33 1.71 22.48
C GLN A 50 -0.86 0.90 23.67
N ILE A 51 -0.58 -0.41 23.70
CA ILE A 51 -1.01 -1.27 24.81
C ILE A 51 -0.36 -0.82 26.12
N THR A 52 0.93 -0.49 26.10
CA THR A 52 1.66 -0.03 27.29
C THR A 52 1.06 1.26 27.84
N LYS A 53 0.73 2.22 26.98
CA LYS A 53 0.09 3.48 27.36
C LYS A 53 -1.27 3.24 28.02
N ILE A 54 -2.10 2.38 27.44
CA ILE A 54 -3.42 2.02 27.99
C ILE A 54 -3.28 1.36 29.37
N VAL A 55 -2.35 0.40 29.50
CA VAL A 55 -2.10 -0.32 30.76
C VAL A 55 -1.56 0.60 31.85
N HIS A 56 -0.75 1.60 31.50
CA HIS A 56 -0.15 2.52 32.47
C HIS A 56 -1.14 3.60 32.93
N LEU A 57 -1.88 4.21 32.01
CA LEU A 57 -2.79 5.32 32.32
C LEU A 57 -4.12 4.86 32.94
N LYS A 58 -4.53 3.60 32.71
CA LYS A 58 -5.73 2.94 33.30
C LYS A 58 -7.01 3.81 33.27
N THR A 59 -7.14 4.71 32.30
CA THR A 59 -8.24 5.66 32.20
C THR A 59 -9.01 5.41 30.91
N VAL A 60 -10.34 5.46 30.97
CA VAL A 60 -11.22 5.28 29.80
C VAL A 60 -10.90 6.29 28.70
N ASN A 61 -10.59 7.54 29.08
CA ASN A 61 -10.19 8.59 28.13
C ASN A 61 -8.90 8.22 27.37
N ALA A 62 -7.89 7.71 28.07
CA ALA A 62 -6.65 7.27 27.43
C ALA A 62 -6.88 6.12 26.43
N PHE A 63 -7.82 5.22 26.71
CA PHE A 63 -8.23 4.18 25.78
C PHE A 63 -8.95 4.75 24.56
N LEU A 64 -9.88 5.69 24.75
CA LEU A 64 -10.62 6.32 23.65
C LEU A 64 -9.70 7.13 22.72
N ASP A 65 -8.69 7.78 23.28
CA ASP A 65 -7.70 8.55 22.52
C ASP A 65 -6.83 7.65 21.62
N ASP A 66 -6.50 6.44 22.08
CA ASP A 66 -5.65 5.49 21.34
C ASP A 66 -6.43 4.51 20.45
N LEU A 67 -7.75 4.41 20.63
CA LEU A 67 -8.63 3.51 19.88
C LEU A 67 -8.50 3.66 18.35
N PRO A 68 -8.42 4.88 17.76
CA PRO A 68 -8.26 5.02 16.31
C PRO A 68 -6.93 4.43 15.82
N LEU A 69 -5.87 4.58 16.59
CA LEU A 69 -4.54 4.08 16.23
C LEU A 69 -4.46 2.55 16.35
N LEU A 70 -5.12 1.96 17.35
CA LEU A 70 -5.29 0.50 17.48
C LEU A 70 -6.14 -0.07 16.35
N ALA A 71 -7.24 0.59 16.00
CA ALA A 71 -8.07 0.17 14.88
C ALA A 71 -7.30 0.23 13.55
N ALA A 72 -6.51 1.29 13.35
CA ALA A 72 -5.65 1.43 12.19
C ALA A 72 -4.57 0.33 12.13
N SER A 73 -3.92 0.01 13.25
CA SER A 73 -2.89 -1.05 13.28
C SER A 73 -3.51 -2.41 12.93
N ILE A 74 -4.63 -2.78 13.54
CA ILE A 74 -5.37 -4.03 13.22
C ILE A 74 -5.75 -4.08 11.74
N LEU A 75 -6.28 -2.97 11.20
CA LEU A 75 -6.65 -2.90 9.78
C LEU A 75 -5.43 -3.09 8.86
N LEU A 76 -4.28 -2.53 9.22
CA LEU A 76 -3.03 -2.73 8.47
C LEU A 76 -2.57 -4.19 8.52
N PHE A 77 -2.63 -4.86 9.67
CA PHE A 77 -2.35 -6.30 9.79
C PHE A 77 -3.25 -7.13 8.87
N ILE A 78 -4.57 -6.90 8.93
CA ILE A 78 -5.55 -7.62 8.13
C ILE A 78 -5.30 -7.38 6.64
N LYS A 79 -5.07 -6.13 6.26
CA LYS A 79 -4.88 -5.72 4.86
C LYS A 79 -3.58 -6.28 4.27
N HIS A 80 -2.48 -6.17 5.01
CA HIS A 80 -1.18 -6.69 4.58
C HIS A 80 -1.21 -8.23 4.50
N GLY A 81 -1.79 -8.90 5.49
CA GLY A 81 -2.03 -10.35 5.45
C GLY A 81 -2.89 -10.79 4.27
N ASN A 82 -3.96 -10.04 3.96
CA ASN A 82 -4.79 -10.30 2.78
C ASN A 82 -4.00 -10.21 1.48
N TYR A 83 -3.11 -9.23 1.34
CA TYR A 83 -2.25 -9.12 0.16
C TYR A 83 -1.28 -10.30 0.01
N ILE A 84 -0.74 -10.80 1.11
CA ILE A 84 0.14 -11.97 1.09
C ILE A 84 -0.65 -13.22 0.66
N LEU A 85 -1.82 -13.46 1.26
CA LEU A 85 -2.66 -14.63 0.96
C LEU A 85 -3.22 -14.58 -0.47
N ASN A 86 -3.66 -13.40 -0.91
CA ASN A 86 -4.26 -13.19 -2.24
C ASN A 86 -3.26 -12.63 -3.26
N ALA A 87 -1.95 -12.91 -3.10
CA ALA A 87 -0.92 -12.39 -3.98
C ALA A 87 -1.13 -12.79 -5.46
N ALA A 88 -1.66 -14.00 -5.69
CA ALA A 88 -1.99 -14.48 -7.03
C ALA A 88 -3.16 -13.69 -7.65
N GLU A 89 -4.20 -13.40 -6.87
CA GLU A 89 -5.34 -12.60 -7.31
C GLU A 89 -4.92 -11.16 -7.59
N PHE A 90 -4.10 -10.56 -6.72
CA PHE A 90 -3.54 -9.23 -6.94
C PHE A 90 -2.73 -9.16 -8.24
N LYS A 91 -1.91 -10.17 -8.52
CA LYS A 91 -1.18 -10.29 -9.80
C LYS A 91 -2.15 -10.38 -10.98
N SER A 92 -3.20 -11.19 -10.86
CA SER A 92 -4.22 -11.34 -11.89
C SER A 92 -4.91 -10.02 -12.21
N LEU A 93 -5.29 -9.25 -11.19
CA LEU A 93 -5.91 -7.93 -11.35
C LEU A 93 -4.98 -6.94 -12.06
N LEU A 94 -3.71 -6.87 -11.67
CA LEU A 94 -2.72 -6.01 -12.34
C LEU A 94 -2.53 -6.40 -13.82
N MET A 95 -2.49 -7.71 -14.11
CA MET A 95 -2.38 -8.19 -15.47
C MET A 95 -3.64 -7.91 -16.29
N GLY A 96 -4.82 -8.08 -15.70
CA GLY A 96 -6.10 -7.75 -16.32
C GLY A 96 -6.19 -6.28 -16.69
N MET A 97 -5.79 -5.38 -15.79
CA MET A 97 -5.69 -3.94 -16.09
C MET A 97 -4.79 -3.68 -17.31
N TYR A 98 -3.64 -4.34 -17.40
CA TYR A 98 -2.78 -4.19 -18.58
C TYR A 98 -3.45 -4.75 -19.86
N GLN A 99 -4.06 -5.93 -19.78
CA GLN A 99 -4.73 -6.54 -20.93
C GLN A 99 -5.83 -5.65 -21.47
N ASP A 100 -6.59 -4.98 -20.61
CA ASP A 100 -7.60 -4.01 -21.02
C ASP A 100 -7.02 -2.85 -21.85
N TRP A 101 -5.78 -2.44 -21.54
CA TRP A 101 -5.03 -1.41 -22.27
C TRP A 101 -4.33 -1.90 -23.54
N ALA A 102 -4.14 -3.21 -23.66
CA ALA A 102 -3.49 -3.84 -24.81
C ALA A 102 -4.48 -4.09 -25.97
N VAL A 103 -5.77 -4.22 -25.68
CA VAL A 103 -6.83 -4.42 -26.66
C VAL A 103 -7.19 -3.10 -27.36
N ASN A 104 -7.56 -3.19 -28.64
CA ASN A 104 -8.07 -2.04 -29.39
C ASN A 104 -9.45 -1.63 -28.83
N ARG A 105 -9.49 -0.47 -28.18
CA ARG A 105 -10.67 0.11 -27.49
C ARG A 105 -11.06 1.41 -28.18
N SER A 106 -12.31 1.84 -27.98
CA SER A 106 -12.74 3.15 -28.48
C SER A 106 -12.01 4.30 -27.76
N ASP A 107 -11.86 5.44 -28.44
CA ASP A 107 -11.25 6.64 -27.84
C ASP A 107 -11.94 7.07 -26.54
N HIS A 108 -13.26 6.87 -26.46
CA HIS A 108 -14.05 7.15 -25.26
C HIS A 108 -13.67 6.23 -24.08
N GLU A 109 -13.52 4.93 -24.32
CA GLU A 109 -13.06 3.99 -23.29
C GLU A 109 -11.64 4.31 -22.82
N ILE A 110 -10.73 4.61 -23.75
CA ILE A 110 -9.35 4.99 -23.44
C ILE A 110 -9.34 6.25 -22.57
N ALA A 111 -10.19 7.24 -22.86
CA ALA A 111 -10.30 8.46 -22.05
C ALA A 111 -10.76 8.17 -20.61
N ILE A 112 -11.73 7.26 -20.43
CA ILE A 112 -12.19 6.84 -19.10
C ILE A 112 -11.08 6.12 -18.34
N MET A 113 -10.43 5.15 -18.97
CA MET A 113 -9.34 4.38 -18.36
C MET A 113 -8.18 5.30 -17.96
N THR A 114 -7.81 6.24 -18.82
CA THR A 114 -6.79 7.27 -18.54
C THR A 114 -7.18 8.11 -17.34
N LYS A 115 -8.44 8.57 -17.26
CA LYS A 115 -8.94 9.40 -16.16
C LYS A 115 -8.80 8.68 -14.81
N TYR A 116 -9.19 7.42 -14.73
CA TYR A 116 -9.09 6.65 -13.47
C TYR A 116 -7.65 6.24 -13.14
N ALA A 117 -6.84 5.91 -14.15
CA ALA A 117 -5.42 5.63 -13.96
C ALA A 117 -4.68 6.85 -13.38
N ASN A 118 -4.94 8.05 -13.91
CA ASN A 118 -4.37 9.29 -13.39
C ASN A 118 -4.84 9.60 -11.96
N ARG A 119 -6.12 9.38 -11.65
CA ARG A 119 -6.65 9.53 -10.28
C ARG A 119 -5.98 8.57 -9.30
N GLY A 120 -5.80 7.30 -9.68
CA GLY A 120 -5.11 6.31 -8.87
C GLY A 120 -3.64 6.68 -8.63
N ALA A 121 -2.95 7.16 -9.67
CA ALA A 121 -1.58 7.63 -9.56
C ALA A 121 -1.47 8.84 -8.61
N LEU A 122 -2.36 9.83 -8.73
CA LEU A 122 -2.40 10.99 -7.84
C LEU A 122 -2.65 10.59 -6.38
N LEU A 123 -3.64 9.74 -6.12
CA LEU A 123 -3.92 9.23 -4.78
C LEU A 123 -2.69 8.54 -4.18
N THR A 124 -2.01 7.69 -4.95
CA THR A 124 -0.80 7.01 -4.49
C THR A 124 0.33 8.00 -4.20
N MET A 125 0.49 9.05 -5.01
CA MET A 125 1.50 10.09 -4.78
C MET A 125 1.20 10.90 -3.52
N PHE A 126 -0.06 11.23 -3.22
CA PHE A 126 -0.44 11.90 -1.97
C PHE A 126 0.00 11.08 -0.75
N TYR A 127 -0.32 9.78 -0.72
CA TYR A 127 0.11 8.90 0.38
C TYR A 127 1.63 8.78 0.48
N LEU A 128 2.37 8.77 -0.64
CA LEU A 128 3.83 8.74 -0.62
C LEU A 128 4.45 10.07 -0.17
N GLY A 129 3.90 11.21 -0.60
CA GLY A 129 4.38 12.54 -0.23
C GLY A 129 4.27 12.79 1.28
N GLU A 130 3.18 12.34 1.91
CA GLU A 130 3.03 12.40 3.37
C GLU A 130 4.11 11.59 4.10
N ILE A 131 4.52 10.44 3.54
CA ILE A 131 5.58 9.60 4.11
C ILE A 131 6.95 10.28 3.99
N GLU A 132 7.28 10.83 2.82
CA GLU A 132 8.56 11.51 2.58
C GLU A 132 8.71 12.77 3.46
N GLU A 133 7.64 13.54 3.64
CA GLU A 133 7.64 14.73 4.49
C GLU A 133 7.76 14.40 5.99
N THR A 134 7.19 13.27 6.42
CA THR A 134 7.30 12.78 7.81
C THR A 134 8.74 12.32 8.12
N ILE A 135 9.38 11.62 7.18
CA ILE A 135 10.78 11.19 7.33
C ILE A 135 11.71 12.41 7.39
N ALA A 136 11.51 13.41 6.54
CA ALA A 136 12.32 14.64 6.52
C ALA A 136 12.20 15.47 7.81
N ARG A 137 11.09 15.36 8.55
CA ARG A 137 10.94 16.00 9.87
C ARG A 137 11.59 15.21 11.02
N ALA A 138 11.90 13.94 10.83
CA ALA A 138 12.47 13.06 11.84
C ALA A 138 14.01 12.94 11.75
N SER A 139 14.64 13.50 10.70
CA SER A 139 16.09 13.55 10.46
C SER A 139 16.69 14.91 10.82
#